data_AF-A0A9C9NH13-F1
#
_entry.id   AF-A0A9C9NH13-F1
#
_cell.length_a   1.000
_cell.length_b   1.000
_cell.length_c   1.000
_cell.angle_alpha   90.00
_cell.angle_beta   90.00
_cell.angle_gamma   90.00
#
_symmetry.space_group_name_H-M   'P 1'
#
loop_
_entity.id
_entity.type
_entity.pdbx_description
1 polymer ?
#
loop_
_entity_poly.entity_id
_entity_poly.type
_entity_poly.pdbx_seq_one_letter_code
_entity_poly.pdbx_strand_id
1 'polypeptide(L)'
;MVEAFIWPMQSVHVAVRLRGIDAPEHRGGCAAEKAAAQVATDRLKQLVGGGNVTLTVISGDKYFGRVLASLSASDGSDVADRLLREGLVVRYEGGKRRDWCNGAVLGGLAPAATGISGTG
;
A
#
# COMPACT_ATOMS: atom_id res chain seq x y z
N MET A 1 11.62 -21.09 25.10
CA MET A 1 11.17 -21.65 23.81
C MET A 1 9.69 -21.95 23.99
N VAL A 2 8.82 -21.40 23.15
CA VAL A 2 7.38 -21.63 23.24
C VAL A 2 6.97 -22.24 21.91
N GLU A 3 6.37 -23.42 21.96
CA GLU A 3 5.89 -24.18 20.82
C GLU A 3 4.36 -24.17 20.88
N ALA A 4 3.72 -23.75 19.79
CA ALA A 4 2.26 -23.65 19.72
C ALA A 4 1.73 -24.72 18.76
N PHE A 5 1.03 -25.72 19.32
CA PHE A 5 0.26 -26.69 18.56
C PHE A 5 -1.08 -26.06 18.18
N ILE A 6 -1.16 -25.59 16.94
CA ILE A 6 -2.35 -24.97 16.36
C ILE A 6 -3.44 -26.08 16.21
N TRP A 7 -4.66 -25.85 16.73
CA TRP A 7 -5.78 -26.81 16.56
C TRP A 7 -6.19 -26.92 15.07
N PRO A 8 -6.75 -28.05 14.61
CA PRO A 8 -7.31 -28.17 13.26
C PRO A 8 -8.31 -27.05 12.99
N MET A 9 -8.29 -26.47 11.79
CA MET A 9 -9.16 -25.36 11.34
C MET A 9 -8.87 -23.96 11.94
N GLN A 10 -7.71 -23.74 12.55
CA GLN A 10 -7.35 -22.40 13.03
C GLN A 10 -6.78 -21.52 11.92
N SER A 11 -7.27 -20.28 11.82
CA SER A 11 -6.74 -19.24 10.93
C SER A 11 -6.11 -18.09 11.74
N VAL A 12 -4.99 -17.54 11.27
CA VAL A 12 -4.34 -16.36 11.86
C VAL A 12 -4.54 -15.17 10.92
N HIS A 13 -5.11 -14.09 11.45
CA HIS A 13 -5.27 -12.84 10.74
C HIS A 13 -4.29 -11.83 11.33
N VAL A 14 -3.41 -11.28 10.49
CA VAL A 14 -2.40 -10.32 10.92
C VAL A 14 -2.35 -9.16 9.93
N ALA A 15 -2.19 -7.95 10.46
CA ALA A 15 -1.96 -6.79 9.62
C ALA A 15 -0.51 -6.79 9.12
N VAL A 16 -0.33 -6.53 7.82
CA VAL A 16 0.98 -6.51 7.16
C VAL A 16 1.35 -5.07 6.82
N ARG A 17 2.55 -4.65 7.19
CA ARG A 17 3.18 -3.43 6.71
C ARG A 17 4.12 -3.79 5.56
N LEU A 18 4.00 -3.06 4.46
CA LEU A 18 4.90 -3.22 3.32
C LEU A 18 6.28 -2.62 3.65
N ARG A 19 7.32 -3.41 3.37
CA ARG A 19 8.71 -3.02 3.60
C ARG A 19 9.17 -1.95 2.61
N GLY A 20 10.01 -1.04 3.08
CA GLY A 20 10.76 -0.10 2.22
C GLY A 20 9.95 1.06 1.65
N ILE A 21 8.67 1.20 2.03
CA ILE A 21 7.81 2.29 1.59
C ILE A 21 7.08 2.97 2.75
N ASP A 22 6.79 4.26 2.57
CA ASP A 22 5.92 5.08 3.40
C ASP A 22 4.75 5.58 2.55
N ALA A 23 3.54 5.51 3.11
CA ALA A 23 2.29 5.81 2.40
C ALA A 23 1.51 6.91 3.13
N PRO A 24 0.69 7.70 2.42
CA PRO A 24 -0.20 8.68 3.03
C PRO A 24 -1.23 8.01 3.94
N GLU A 25 -1.61 8.67 5.04
CA GLU A 25 -2.49 8.10 6.07
C GLU A 25 -3.94 8.59 5.94
N HIS A 26 -4.90 7.67 6.12
CA HIS A 26 -6.35 8.01 6.12
C HIS A 26 -6.76 8.97 7.23
N ARG A 27 -5.99 8.99 8.32
CA ARG A 27 -6.18 9.91 9.46
C ARG A 27 -5.22 11.09 9.40
N GLY A 28 -4.73 11.40 8.21
CA GLY A 28 -3.85 12.53 7.93
C GLY A 28 -4.39 13.88 8.37
N GLY A 29 -3.48 14.84 8.55
CA GLY A 29 -3.80 16.17 9.09
C GLY A 29 -4.61 17.07 8.13
N CYS A 30 -4.66 16.72 6.85
CA CYS A 30 -5.24 17.53 5.78
C CYS A 30 -6.01 16.69 4.77
N ALA A 31 -6.85 17.35 3.96
CA ALA A 31 -7.65 16.68 2.93
C ALA A 31 -6.81 16.05 1.81
N ALA A 32 -5.69 16.69 1.43
CA ALA A 32 -4.81 16.19 0.37
C ALA A 32 -4.19 14.83 0.73
N GLU A 33 -3.67 14.68 1.95
CA GLU A 33 -3.13 13.40 2.43
C GLU A 33 -4.20 12.30 2.45
N LYS A 34 -5.41 12.61 2.92
CA LYS A 34 -6.52 11.62 2.95
C LYS A 34 -6.93 11.17 1.54
N ALA A 35 -6.99 12.10 0.59
CA ALA A 35 -7.27 11.77 -0.81
C ALA A 35 -6.16 10.88 -1.41
N ALA A 36 -4.90 11.22 -1.15
CA ALA A 36 -3.76 10.41 -1.57
C ALA A 36 -3.78 9.01 -0.93
N ALA A 37 -4.12 8.91 0.36
CA ALA A 37 -4.29 7.64 1.08
C ALA A 37 -5.36 6.76 0.45
N GLN A 38 -6.48 7.36 0.03
CA GLN A 38 -7.54 6.64 -0.66
C GLN A 38 -7.07 6.11 -2.02
N VAL A 39 -6.41 6.93 -2.84
CA VAL A 39 -5.89 6.51 -4.15
C VAL A 39 -4.86 5.37 -3.99
N ALA A 40 -3.92 5.50 -3.06
CA ALA A 40 -2.94 4.46 -2.78
C ALA A 40 -3.60 3.15 -2.30
N THR A 41 -4.65 3.25 -1.48
CA THR A 41 -5.42 2.09 -0.98
C THR A 41 -6.14 1.36 -2.11
N ASP A 42 -6.85 2.11 -2.96
CA ASP A 42 -7.61 1.51 -4.05
C ASP A 42 -6.68 0.87 -5.08
N ARG A 43 -5.53 1.50 -5.33
CA ARG A 43 -4.52 0.91 -6.19
C ARG A 43 -3.91 -0.37 -5.61
N LEU A 44 -3.58 -0.38 -4.32
CA LEU A 44 -3.10 -1.59 -3.65
C LEU A 44 -4.11 -2.74 -3.76
N LYS A 45 -5.41 -2.46 -3.57
CA LYS A 45 -6.47 -3.46 -3.75
C LYS A 45 -6.51 -4.02 -5.18
N GLN A 46 -6.35 -3.17 -6.18
CA GLN A 46 -6.28 -3.62 -7.58
C GLN A 46 -5.06 -4.51 -7.85
N LEU A 47 -3.89 -4.17 -7.29
CA LEU A 47 -2.67 -4.95 -7.45
C LEU A 47 -2.74 -6.33 -6.77
N VAL A 48 -3.39 -6.40 -5.61
CA VAL A 48 -3.60 -7.66 -4.87
C VAL A 48 -4.72 -8.50 -5.51
N GLY A 49 -5.68 -7.85 -6.19
CA GLY A 49 -6.58 -8.51 -7.14
C GLY A 49 -7.47 -9.60 -6.56
N GLY A 50 -7.82 -9.54 -5.26
CA GLY A 50 -8.67 -10.52 -4.57
C GLY A 50 -8.14 -11.97 -4.54
N GLY A 51 -6.99 -12.22 -5.16
CA GLY A 51 -6.37 -13.54 -5.28
C GLY A 51 -5.29 -13.76 -4.23
N ASN A 52 -4.57 -14.87 -4.40
CA ASN A 52 -3.43 -15.19 -3.54
C ASN A 52 -2.27 -14.24 -3.82
N VAL A 53 -1.59 -13.85 -2.75
CA VAL A 53 -0.35 -13.06 -2.79
C VAL A 53 0.74 -13.78 -2.02
N THR A 54 1.99 -13.43 -2.33
CA THR A 54 3.16 -14.00 -1.66
C THR A 54 3.79 -12.97 -0.75
N LEU A 55 3.92 -13.30 0.53
CA LEU A 55 4.67 -12.51 1.51
C LEU A 55 6.06 -13.11 1.71
N THR A 56 7.09 -12.28 1.63
CA THR A 56 8.49 -12.68 1.87
C THR A 56 9.18 -11.72 2.84
N VAL A 57 10.35 -12.11 3.35
CA VAL A 57 11.15 -11.27 4.28
C VAL A 57 10.32 -10.79 5.49
N ILE A 58 9.56 -11.74 6.07
CA ILE A 58 8.61 -11.47 7.15
C ILE A 58 9.37 -11.31 8.47
N SER A 59 9.16 -10.19 9.15
CA SER A 59 9.68 -9.93 10.49
C SER A 59 8.56 -9.39 11.39
N GLY A 60 8.57 -9.77 12.67
CA GLY A 60 7.64 -9.20 13.64
C GLY A 60 7.88 -7.70 13.82
N ASP A 61 6.80 -6.92 13.91
CA ASP A 61 6.91 -5.55 14.41
C ASP A 61 7.11 -5.57 15.94
N LYS A 62 7.67 -4.49 16.48
CA LYS A 62 8.12 -4.34 17.88
C LYS A 62 7.05 -4.71 18.93
N TYR A 63 5.77 -4.71 18.55
CA TYR A 63 4.62 -4.97 19.42
C TYR A 63 3.73 -6.14 18.97
N PHE A 64 4.20 -7.01 18.09
CA PHE A 64 3.51 -8.24 17.61
C PHE A 64 2.09 -8.07 17.04
N GLY A 65 1.55 -6.84 16.93
CA GLY A 65 0.25 -6.58 16.33
C GLY A 65 0.27 -6.51 14.79
N ARG A 66 1.48 -6.44 14.20
CA ARG A 66 1.71 -6.40 12.75
C ARG A 66 2.97 -7.16 12.38
N VAL A 67 3.06 -7.56 11.13
CA VAL A 67 4.31 -8.04 10.52
C VAL A 67 4.78 -7.05 9.47
N LEU A 68 6.10 -6.95 9.29
CA LEU A 68 6.73 -6.22 8.21
C LEU A 68 7.19 -7.22 7.14
N ALA A 69 6.74 -7.06 5.90
CA ALA A 69 7.01 -8.01 4.82
C ALA A 69 7.14 -7.33 3.46
N SER A 70 7.78 -8.00 2.52
CA SER A 70 7.67 -7.71 1.09
C SER A 70 6.44 -8.44 0.52
N LEU A 71 5.79 -7.85 -0.48
CA LEU A 71 4.56 -8.37 -1.07
C LEU A 71 4.72 -8.48 -2.59
N SER A 72 4.51 -9.68 -3.10
CA SER A 72 4.41 -9.95 -4.54
C SER A 72 2.96 -10.24 -4.92
N ALA A 73 2.51 -9.65 -6.02
CA ALA A 73 1.23 -9.96 -6.63
C ALA A 73 1.26 -11.37 -7.26
N SER A 74 0.11 -11.86 -7.73
CA SER A 74 -0.04 -13.20 -8.32
C SER A 74 0.81 -13.40 -9.59
N ASP A 75 1.13 -12.33 -10.30
CA ASP A 75 2.03 -12.32 -11.46
C ASP A 75 3.53 -12.28 -11.07
N GLY A 76 3.84 -12.33 -9.77
CA GLY A 76 5.20 -12.25 -9.23
C GLY A 76 5.75 -10.82 -9.14
N SER A 77 5.01 -9.79 -9.57
CA SER A 77 5.49 -8.41 -9.51
C SER A 77 5.54 -7.86 -8.09
N ASP A 78 6.59 -7.09 -7.77
CA ASP A 78 6.72 -6.41 -6.47
C ASP A 78 5.72 -5.24 -6.37
N VAL A 79 4.85 -5.32 -5.37
CA VAL A 79 3.77 -4.35 -5.18
C VAL A 79 4.30 -3.01 -4.68
N ALA A 80 5.30 -3.01 -3.81
CA ALA A 80 5.87 -1.78 -3.26
C ALA A 80 6.57 -0.96 -4.36
N ASP A 81 7.34 -1.63 -5.21
CA ASP A 81 7.99 -1.00 -6.36
C ASP A 81 6.98 -0.48 -7.39
N ARG A 82 5.83 -1.14 -7.56
CA ARG A 82 4.78 -0.64 -8.44
C ARG A 82 4.12 0.62 -7.91
N LEU A 83 3.77 0.64 -6.62
CA LEU A 83 3.23 1.84 -5.97
C LEU A 83 4.22 3.01 -6.01
N LEU A 84 5.53 2.74 -5.86
CA LEU A 84 6.58 3.74 -5.98
C LEU A 84 6.66 4.34 -7.39
N ARG A 85 6.66 3.50 -8.43
CA ARG A 85 6.69 3.97 -9.83
C ARG A 85 5.46 4.81 -10.18
N GLU A 86 4.32 4.49 -9.58
CA GLU A 86 3.06 5.23 -9.77
C GLU A 86 2.98 6.50 -8.90
N GLY A 87 4.00 6.78 -8.07
CA GLY A 87 4.09 7.98 -7.24
C GLY A 87 3.15 8.00 -6.03
N LEU A 88 2.52 6.86 -5.70
CA LEU A 88 1.50 6.75 -4.66
C LEU A 88 2.08 6.60 -3.25
N VAL A 89 3.36 6.22 -3.17
CA VAL A 89 4.12 6.03 -1.94
C VAL A 89 5.54 6.55 -2.16
N VAL A 90 6.31 6.74 -1.09
CA VAL A 90 7.73 7.11 -1.16
C VAL A 90 8.62 6.03 -0.55
N ARG A 91 9.91 5.99 -0.94
CA ARG A 91 10.89 5.10 -0.28
C ARG A 91 11.02 5.52 1.18
N TYR A 92 11.00 4.55 2.07
CA TYR A 92 11.23 4.79 3.49
C TYR A 92 12.73 4.75 3.79
N GLU A 93 13.32 5.93 4.06
CA GLU A 93 14.77 6.08 4.33
C GLU A 93 15.12 5.97 5.82
N GLY A 94 14.13 5.69 6.68
CA GLY A 94 14.29 5.73 8.12
C GLY A 94 14.14 7.14 8.69
N GLY A 95 13.68 7.22 9.94
CA GLY A 95 13.46 8.51 10.62
C GLY A 95 12.01 8.96 10.63
N LYS A 96 11.78 10.26 10.45
CA LYS A 96 10.44 10.86 10.52
C LYS A 96 9.66 10.57 9.23
N ARG A 97 8.34 10.38 9.40
CA ARG A 97 7.40 10.29 8.28
C ARG A 97 7.46 11.54 7.42
N ARG A 98 7.19 11.35 6.12
CA ARG A 98 7.03 12.46 5.18
C ARG A 98 5.80 13.28 5.55
N ASP A 99 5.88 14.60 5.34
CA ASP A 99 4.70 15.45 5.35
C ASP A 99 3.95 15.30 4.02
N TRP A 100 2.79 14.64 4.08
CA TRP A 100 1.92 14.40 2.93
C TRP A 100 0.95 15.54 2.64
N CYS A 101 0.90 16.58 3.49
CA CYS A 101 0.00 17.71 3.29
C CYS A 101 0.47 18.69 2.21
N ASN A 102 1.79 18.83 2.06
CA ASN A 102 2.40 19.68 1.04
C ASN A 102 3.03 18.87 -0.11
N GLY A 103 2.97 17.54 -0.05
CA GLY A 103 3.51 16.66 -1.07
C GLY A 103 2.49 16.38 -2.18
N ALA A 104 2.58 17.07 -3.31
CA ALA A 104 1.86 16.70 -4.51
C ALA A 104 2.21 15.26 -4.91
N VAL A 105 1.22 14.38 -4.96
CA VAL A 105 1.34 13.05 -5.57
C VAL A 105 1.49 13.28 -7.07
N LEU A 106 2.72 13.29 -7.58
CA LEU A 106 3.00 13.40 -9.01
C LEU A 106 2.77 12.02 -9.65
N GLY A 107 1.52 11.70 -9.95
CA GLY A 107 1.14 10.46 -10.64
C GLY A 107 -0.27 10.59 -11.21
N GLY A 108 -0.36 11.04 -12.46
CA GLY A 108 -1.60 11.50 -13.08
C GLY A 108 -2.63 10.41 -13.35
N LEU A 109 -3.88 10.74 -13.05
CA LEU A 109 -5.01 10.53 -13.97
C LEU A 109 -6.00 11.68 -13.73
N ALA A 110 -5.94 12.70 -14.58
CA ALA A 110 -7.12 13.55 -14.80
C ALA A 110 -8.24 12.64 -15.32
N PRO A 111 -9.51 12.81 -14.91
CA PRO A 111 -10.60 12.14 -15.59
C PRO A 111 -10.60 12.63 -17.04
N ALA A 112 -10.59 11.71 -18.00
CA ALA A 112 -10.76 12.05 -19.41
C ALA A 112 -12.10 12.80 -19.55
N ALA A 113 -12.04 14.11 -19.75
CA ALA A 113 -13.18 14.87 -20.22
C ALA A 113 -13.44 14.40 -21.66
N THR A 114 -14.52 13.64 -21.85
CA THR A 114 -15.05 13.31 -23.17
C THR A 114 -15.49 14.61 -23.85
N GLY A 115 -14.57 15.24 -24.58
CA GLY A 115 -14.89 16.28 -25.53
C GLY A 115 -15.57 15.65 -26.73
N ILE A 116 -16.89 15.78 -26.81
CA ILE A 116 -17.63 15.52 -28.04
C ILE A 116 -17.51 16.80 -28.88
N SER A 117 -16.64 16.76 -29.88
CA SER A 117 -16.53 17.78 -30.92
C SER A 117 -17.81 17.80 -31.74
N GLY A 118 -18.38 18.98 -31.91
CA GLY A 118 -19.49 19.23 -32.82
C GLY A 118 -19.09 19.04 -34.28
N THR A 119 -20.08 18.67 -35.08
CA THR A 119 -20.13 18.92 -36.53
C THR A 119 -21.46 19.60 -36.80
N GLY A 120 -21.39 20.77 -37.44
CA GLY A 120 -22.50 21.62 -37.86
C GLY A 120 -21.93 22.71 -38.75
#